data_AF-R7FHU1-F1
#
_entry.id   AF-R7FHU1-F1
#
_cell.length_a   1.000
_cell.length_b   1.000
_cell.length_c   1.000
_cell.angle_alpha   90.00
_cell.angle_beta   90.00
_cell.angle_gamma   90.00
#
_symmetry.space_group_name_H-M   'P 1'
#
loop_
_entity.id
_entity.type
_entity.pdbx_description
1 polymer ?
#
loop_
_entity_poly.entity_id
_entity_poly.type
_entity_poly.pdbx_seq_one_letter_code
_entity_poly.pdbx_strand_id
1 'polypeptide(L)'
;MKELKRKLKRALTPYHIATTICLIVLITSLCIILKPETKKTPSGITVVSSKTKENEEITEEEAKELAIKQFKKIGEKNLEKDKINIIKIDRNGEEYYYVTSAENTAEIKIKGGQITRINSASVTE
;
A
#
# COMPACT_ATOMS: atom_id res chain seq x y z
N MET A 1 11.32 -18.08 -42.70
CA MET A 1 10.49 -16.85 -42.83
C MET A 1 9.10 -17.07 -43.44
N LYS A 2 8.92 -17.79 -44.56
CA LYS A 2 7.59 -18.00 -45.21
C LYS A 2 6.58 -18.73 -44.31
N GLU A 3 7.01 -19.78 -43.62
CA GLU A 3 6.23 -20.52 -42.62
C GLU A 3 5.73 -19.63 -41.47
N LEU A 4 6.61 -18.78 -40.93
CA LEU A 4 6.29 -17.83 -39.85
C LEU A 4 5.25 -16.80 -40.29
N LYS A 5 5.42 -16.23 -41.49
CA LYS A 5 4.46 -15.27 -42.08
C LYS A 5 3.09 -15.89 -42.33
N ARG A 6 3.03 -17.17 -42.70
CA ARG A 6 1.77 -17.90 -42.93
C ARG A 6 1.02 -18.19 -41.62
N LYS A 7 1.75 -18.56 -40.55
CA LYS A 7 1.18 -18.71 -39.21
C LYS A 7 0.70 -17.37 -38.64
N LEU A 8 1.46 -16.29 -38.85
CA LEU A 8 1.07 -14.93 -38.46
C LEU A 8 -0.24 -14.50 -39.15
N LYS A 9 -0.36 -14.69 -40.47
CA LYS A 9 -1.58 -14.39 -41.24
C LYS A 9 -2.80 -15.19 -40.77
N ARG A 10 -2.63 -16.44 -40.32
CA ARG A 10 -3.73 -17.25 -39.77
C ARG A 10 -4.17 -16.76 -38.38
N ALA A 11 -3.24 -16.30 -37.55
CA ALA A 11 -3.53 -15.70 -36.25
C ALA A 11 -4.17 -14.30 -36.34
N LEU A 12 -4.00 -13.61 -37.48
CA LEU A 12 -4.61 -12.31 -37.83
C LEU A 12 -5.97 -12.46 -38.56
N THR A 13 -6.68 -13.55 -38.32
CA THR A 13 -8.08 -13.65 -38.76
C THR A 13 -8.91 -12.65 -37.94
N PRO A 14 -9.85 -11.92 -38.55
CA PRO A 14 -10.57 -10.81 -37.90
C PRO A 14 -11.27 -11.24 -36.61
N TYR A 15 -11.71 -12.50 -36.55
CA TYR A 15 -12.29 -13.12 -35.37
C TYR A 15 -11.31 -13.18 -34.18
N HIS A 16 -10.07 -13.62 -34.39
CA HIS A 16 -9.03 -13.69 -33.35
C HIS A 16 -8.58 -12.30 -32.91
N ILE A 17 -8.55 -11.34 -33.83
CA ILE A 17 -8.26 -9.93 -33.51
C ILE A 17 -9.36 -9.37 -32.59
N ALA A 18 -10.64 -9.58 -32.94
CA ALA A 18 -11.77 -9.12 -32.13
C ALA A 18 -11.81 -9.76 -30.74
N THR A 19 -11.55 -11.07 -30.63
CA THR A 19 -11.49 -11.75 -29.31
C THR A 19 -10.34 -11.24 -28.47
N THR A 20 -9.18 -10.97 -29.07
CA THR A 20 -8.02 -10.41 -28.35
C THR A 20 -8.31 -9.01 -27.83
N ILE A 21 -8.93 -8.15 -28.63
CA ILE A 21 -9.34 -6.80 -28.20
C ILE A 21 -10.35 -6.88 -27.06
N CYS A 22 -11.34 -7.77 -27.15
CA CYS A 22 -12.34 -7.97 -26.11
C CYS A 22 -11.70 -8.42 -24.78
N LEU A 23 -10.75 -9.36 -24.84
CA LEU A 23 -9.97 -9.81 -23.69
C LEU A 23 -9.17 -8.67 -23.04
N ILE A 24 -8.51 -7.83 -23.84
CA ILE A 24 -7.75 -6.68 -23.34
C ILE A 24 -8.69 -5.71 -22.61
N VAL A 25 -9.87 -5.41 -23.17
CA VAL A 25 -10.85 -4.51 -22.53
C VAL A 25 -11.32 -5.08 -21.18
N LEU A 26 -11.63 -6.38 -21.11
CA LEU A 26 -12.02 -7.04 -19.85
C LEU A 26 -10.90 -7.02 -18.80
N ILE A 27 -9.65 -7.24 -19.22
CA ILE A 27 -8.51 -7.19 -18.31
C ILE A 27 -8.30 -5.76 -17.80
N THR A 28 -8.34 -4.76 -18.69
CA THR A 28 -8.14 -3.35 -18.30
C THR A 28 -9.25 -2.83 -17.39
N SER A 29 -10.52 -3.20 -17.63
CA SER A 29 -11.63 -2.83 -16.74
C SER A 29 -11.47 -3.47 -15.35
N LEU A 30 -11.06 -4.73 -15.28
CA LEU A 30 -10.77 -5.41 -14.02
C LEU A 30 -9.61 -4.75 -13.27
N CYS A 31 -8.54 -4.35 -13.96
CA CYS A 31 -7.41 -3.64 -13.35
C CYS A 31 -7.80 -2.27 -12.78
N ILE A 32 -8.76 -1.57 -13.38
CA ILE A 32 -9.28 -0.29 -12.84
C ILE A 32 -10.09 -0.55 -11.56
N ILE A 33 -10.96 -1.56 -11.56
CA ILE A 33 -11.81 -1.93 -10.40
C ILE A 33 -10.95 -2.40 -9.22
N LEU A 34 -9.89 -3.17 -9.50
CA LEU A 34 -9.00 -3.70 -8.46
C LEU A 34 -7.96 -2.70 -7.97
N LYS A 35 -7.88 -1.48 -8.54
CA LYS A 35 -6.90 -0.50 -8.13
C LYS A 35 -7.20 -0.07 -6.68
N PRO A 36 -6.32 -0.36 -5.71
CA PRO A 36 -6.59 -0.05 -4.32
C PRO A 36 -6.62 1.48 -4.14
N GLU A 37 -7.60 1.97 -3.36
CA GLU A 37 -7.69 3.37 -3.01
C GLU A 37 -6.46 3.79 -2.20
N THR A 38 -5.69 4.73 -2.74
CA THR A 38 -4.54 5.30 -2.04
C THR A 38 -5.02 6.39 -1.08
N LYS A 39 -5.05 6.10 0.22
CA LYS A 39 -5.30 7.11 1.24
C LYS A 39 -4.06 8.00 1.41
N LYS A 40 -4.26 9.31 1.58
CA LYS A 40 -3.19 10.28 1.86
C LYS A 40 -3.39 10.86 3.26
N THR A 41 -2.31 11.08 4.01
CA THR A 41 -2.35 11.88 5.24
C THR A 41 -2.71 13.35 4.92
N PRO A 42 -3.13 14.15 5.91
CA PRO A 42 -3.25 15.62 5.74
C PRO A 42 -1.98 16.28 5.17
N SER A 43 -0.80 15.74 5.49
CA SER A 43 0.50 16.19 4.94
C SER A 43 0.79 15.72 3.51
N GLY A 44 -0.17 15.11 2.81
CA GLY A 44 -0.04 14.66 1.42
C GLY A 44 0.72 13.34 1.19
N ILE A 45 1.28 12.74 2.24
CA ILE A 45 2.01 11.46 2.15
C ILE A 45 1.03 10.31 1.86
N THR A 46 1.37 9.46 0.89
CA THR A 46 0.56 8.28 0.57
C THR A 46 0.79 7.19 1.61
N VAL A 47 -0.26 6.80 2.32
CA VAL A 47 -0.18 5.79 3.39
C VAL A 47 -0.53 4.40 2.89
N VAL A 48 0.03 3.39 3.55
CA VAL A 48 -0.43 2.01 3.47
C VAL A 48 -1.75 1.90 4.22
N SER A 49 -2.76 1.29 3.59
CA SER A 49 -4.04 1.04 4.24
C SER A 49 -3.97 -0.24 5.07
N SER A 50 -4.59 -0.22 6.25
CA SER A 50 -4.95 -1.45 6.95
C SER A 50 -6.02 -2.21 6.14
N LYS A 51 -6.13 -3.51 6.39
CA LYS A 51 -7.27 -4.33 5.92
C LYS A 51 -8.39 -4.39 6.96
N THR A 52 -8.21 -3.75 8.09
CA THR A 52 -9.09 -3.78 9.25
C THR A 52 -10.30 -2.92 8.99
N LYS A 53 -11.49 -3.38 9.39
CA LYS A 53 -12.72 -2.59 9.25
C LYS A 53 -12.66 -1.38 10.20
N GLU A 54 -13.36 -0.30 9.86
CA GLU A 54 -13.31 0.96 10.63
C GLU A 54 -13.65 0.80 12.12
N ASN A 55 -14.47 -0.19 12.48
CA ASN A 55 -14.89 -0.44 13.86
C ASN A 55 -14.08 -1.54 14.58
N GLU A 56 -13.14 -2.19 13.89
CA GLU A 56 -12.30 -3.23 14.47
C GLU A 56 -10.98 -2.60 14.97
N GLU A 57 -10.49 -3.09 16.10
CA GLU A 57 -9.23 -2.64 16.70
C GLU A 57 -8.07 -3.47 16.18
N ILE A 58 -6.97 -2.80 15.83
CA ILE A 58 -5.72 -3.49 15.46
C ILE A 58 -4.89 -3.84 16.70
N THR A 59 -4.14 -4.93 16.59
CA THR A 59 -3.14 -5.34 17.57
C THR A 59 -1.85 -4.53 17.44
N GLU A 60 -0.99 -4.57 18.47
CA GLU A 60 0.34 -3.96 18.43
C GLU A 60 1.20 -4.51 17.28
N GLU A 61 1.14 -5.81 17.03
CA GLU A 61 1.92 -6.45 15.96
C GLU A 61 1.44 -6.02 14.57
N GLU A 62 0.13 -5.90 14.37
CA GLU A 62 -0.42 -5.34 13.13
C GLU A 62 -0.01 -3.87 12.94
N ALA A 63 0.00 -3.08 14.01
CA ALA A 63 0.46 -1.70 13.97
C ALA A 63 1.95 -1.60 13.60
N LYS A 64 2.81 -2.43 14.20
CA LYS A 64 4.24 -2.53 13.84
C LYS A 64 4.43 -2.89 12.38
N GLU A 65 3.69 -3.89 11.88
CA GLU A 65 3.78 -4.26 10.47
C GLU A 65 3.35 -3.14 9.53
N LEU A 66 2.26 -2.43 9.85
CA LEU A 66 1.78 -1.28 9.07
C LEU A 66 2.82 -0.16 9.03
N ALA A 67 3.40 0.18 10.18
CA ALA A 67 4.46 1.17 10.28
C ALA A 67 5.70 0.78 9.48
N ILE A 68 6.19 -0.46 9.61
CA ILE A 68 7.36 -0.95 8.86
C ILE A 68 7.11 -0.89 7.35
N LYS A 69 5.93 -1.31 6.89
CA LYS A 69 5.56 -1.20 5.45
C LYS A 69 5.55 0.26 5.01
N GLN A 70 5.05 1.17 5.84
CA GLN A 70 5.03 2.59 5.56
C GLN A 70 6.44 3.20 5.50
N PHE A 71 7.30 2.90 6.47
CA PHE A 71 8.67 3.39 6.55
C PHE A 71 9.51 2.92 5.35
N LYS A 72 9.39 1.65 4.94
CA LYS A 72 10.01 1.15 3.71
C LYS A 72 9.54 1.90 2.47
N LYS A 73 8.25 2.24 2.40
CA LYS A 73 7.65 2.95 1.26
C LYS A 73 8.16 4.39 1.14
N ILE A 74 8.51 5.04 2.25
CA ILE A 74 9.09 6.39 2.26
C ILE A 74 10.62 6.40 2.19
N GLY A 75 11.28 5.24 2.14
CA GLY A 75 12.69 5.11 1.81
C GLY A 75 13.61 4.62 2.94
N GLU A 76 13.08 4.32 4.12
CA GLU A 76 13.89 3.81 5.23
C GLU A 76 14.33 2.35 4.95
N LYS A 77 15.65 2.12 4.96
CA LYS A 77 16.24 0.82 4.55
C LYS A 77 16.58 -0.09 5.73
N ASN A 78 17.06 0.48 6.84
CA ASN A 78 17.62 -0.28 7.96
C ASN A 78 16.59 -0.51 9.08
N LEU A 79 15.46 -1.10 8.71
CA LEU A 79 14.36 -1.40 9.65
C LEU A 79 14.56 -2.78 10.28
N GLU A 80 15.06 -2.80 11.51
CA GLU A 80 15.18 -3.98 12.35
C GLU A 80 13.96 -4.07 13.28
N LYS A 81 13.23 -5.20 13.24
CA LYS A 81 11.95 -5.35 13.97
C LYS A 81 12.10 -5.16 15.48
N ASP A 82 13.21 -5.61 16.03
CA ASP A 82 13.61 -5.51 17.43
C ASP A 82 13.97 -4.09 17.86
N LYS A 83 14.35 -3.22 16.92
CA LYS A 83 14.61 -1.79 17.16
C LYS A 83 13.37 -0.91 17.00
N ILE A 84 12.23 -1.48 16.58
CA ILE A 84 10.97 -0.75 16.48
C ILE A 84 10.32 -0.70 17.86
N ASN A 85 10.17 0.51 18.38
CA ASN A 85 9.42 0.73 19.61
C ASN A 85 7.95 1.03 19.30
N ILE A 86 7.05 0.55 20.16
CA ILE A 86 5.63 0.85 20.10
C ILE A 86 5.16 1.32 21.47
N ILE A 87 4.40 2.40 21.51
CA ILE A 87 3.70 2.86 22.71
C ILE A 87 2.24 3.15 22.39
N LYS A 88 1.36 2.92 23.35
CA LYS A 88 -0.05 3.29 23.27
C LYS A 88 -0.25 4.68 23.86
N ILE A 89 -0.98 5.53 23.16
CA ILE A 89 -1.36 6.87 23.64
C ILE A 89 -2.86 7.09 23.48
N ASP A 90 -3.43 7.94 24.35
CA ASP A 90 -4.78 8.48 24.20
C ASP A 90 -4.69 9.96 23.77
N ARG A 91 -5.54 10.37 22.84
CA ARG A 91 -5.76 11.77 22.50
C ARG A 91 -7.25 12.04 22.37
N ASN A 92 -7.77 12.85 23.27
CA ASN A 92 -9.18 13.25 23.28
C ASN A 92 -10.14 12.04 23.30
N GLY A 93 -9.79 10.96 24.01
CA GLY A 93 -10.60 9.74 24.09
C GLY A 93 -10.48 8.81 22.88
N GLU A 94 -9.55 9.09 21.96
CA GLU A 94 -9.19 8.18 20.87
C GLU A 94 -7.81 7.57 21.13
N GLU A 95 -7.71 6.25 20.98
CA GLU A 95 -6.47 5.52 21.23
C GLU A 95 -5.65 5.31 19.95
N TYR A 96 -4.34 5.46 20.08
CA TYR A 96 -3.36 5.36 19.00
C TYR A 96 -2.14 4.53 19.42
N TYR A 97 -1.56 3.85 18.45
CA TYR A 97 -0.19 3.36 18.55
C TYR A 97 0.78 4.37 17.94
N TYR A 98 1.81 4.72 18.70
CA TYR A 98 2.99 5.43 18.24
C TYR A 98 4.09 4.42 17.98
N VAL A 99 4.39 4.20 16.70
CA VAL A 99 5.43 3.27 16.26
C VAL A 99 6.64 4.07 15.80
N THR A 100 7.79 3.81 16.41
CA THR A 100 9.02 4.59 16.23
C THR A 100 10.14 3.70 15.73
N SER A 101 10.80 4.13 14.65
CA SER A 101 12.05 3.59 14.14
C SER A 101 13.21 4.57 14.42
N ALA A 102 14.40 4.28 13.89
CA ALA A 102 15.54 5.17 14.01
C ALA A 102 15.33 6.50 13.27
N GLU A 103 14.63 6.47 12.13
CA GLU A 103 14.48 7.63 11.24
C GLU A 103 13.05 8.17 11.21
N ASN A 104 12.05 7.39 11.59
CA ASN A 104 10.64 7.75 11.38
C ASN A 104 9.74 7.40 12.57
N THR A 105 8.60 8.09 12.65
CA THR A 105 7.54 7.79 13.61
C THR A 105 6.19 7.83 12.89
N ALA A 106 5.37 6.81 13.12
CA ALA A 106 4.01 6.71 12.62
C ALA A 106 3.02 6.73 13.79
N GLU A 107 1.98 7.54 13.65
CA GLU A 107 0.79 7.52 14.51
C GLU A 107 -0.30 6.73 13.79
N ILE A 108 -0.79 5.68 14.44
CA ILE A 108 -1.77 4.74 13.88
C ILE A 108 -2.95 4.64 14.83
N LYS A 109 -4.15 5.00 14.36
CA LYS A 109 -5.39 4.85 15.12
C LYS A 109 -5.65 3.38 15.37
N ILE A 110 -5.92 3.00 16.63
CA ILE A 110 -6.16 1.59 16.99
C ILE A 110 -7.44 1.10 16.31
N LYS A 111 -8.51 1.88 16.37
CA LYS A 111 -9.74 1.60 15.61
C LYS A 111 -9.53 1.87 14.13
N GLY A 112 -9.77 0.87 13.29
CA GLY A 112 -9.62 0.93 11.84
C GLY A 112 -8.17 0.90 11.33
N GLY A 113 -7.16 0.98 12.20
CA GLY A 113 -5.76 0.86 11.81
C GLY A 113 -5.26 1.97 10.88
N GLN A 114 -5.85 3.16 10.94
CA GLN A 114 -5.50 4.26 10.02
C GLN A 114 -4.22 4.98 10.47
N ILE A 115 -3.24 5.10 9.57
CA ILE A 115 -2.07 5.95 9.77
C ILE A 115 -2.50 7.41 9.59
N THR A 116 -2.48 8.19 10.66
CA THR A 116 -2.92 9.60 10.69
C THR A 116 -1.77 10.57 10.47
N ARG A 117 -0.58 10.23 10.97
CA ARG A 117 0.60 11.08 10.91
C ARG A 117 1.86 10.27 10.68
N ILE A 118 2.78 10.85 9.91
CA ILE A 118 4.14 10.36 9.72
C ILE A 118 5.06 11.54 9.97
N ASN A 119 6.03 11.38 10.86
CA ASN A 119 7.11 12.33 11.07
C ASN A 119 8.42 11.61 10.74
N SER A 120 9.29 12.27 9.97
CA SER A 120 10.67 11.82 9.77
C SER A 120 11.56 12.66 10.67
N ALA A 121 12.48 12.03 11.39
CA ALA A 121 13.55 12.76 12.06
C ALA A 121 14.33 13.50 10.97
N SER A 122 14.48 14.82 11.11
CA SER A 122 15.30 15.61 10.19
C SER A 122 16.73 15.09 10.25
N VAL A 123 17.20 14.46 9.17
CA VAL A 123 18.62 14.16 8.99
C VAL A 123 19.31 15.52 8.93
N THR A 124 20.04 15.84 9.99
CA THR A 124 20.88 17.04 9.99
C THR A 124 22.08 16.67 9.12
N GLU A 125 22.17 17.27 7.93
CA GLU A 125 23.40 17.27 7.11
C GLU A 125 24.49 18.13 7.76
#